data_AF-A0AAD7CJD9-F1
#
_entry.id   AF-A0AAD7CJD9-F1
#
_cell.length_a   1.000
_cell.length_b   1.000
_cell.length_c   1.000
_cell.angle_alpha   90.00
_cell.angle_beta   90.00
_cell.angle_gamma   90.00
#
_symmetry.space_group_name_H-M   'P 1'
#
loop_
_entity.id
_entity.type
_entity.pdbx_description
1 polymer ?
#
loop_
_entity_poly.entity_id
_entity_poly.type
_entity_poly.pdbx_seq_one_letter_code
_entity_poly.pdbx_strand_id
1 'polypeptide(L)'
;MSSTATQHPVFWFEDGSLSIQIESTIFKIHRTLLNRHSPFLSTNNDDLLKIDSSRGVSVRDFEILLEHLYHDNPLSPDSPFPRIASVLRVSAPGQLDFPKIHATATRYFINLFPSGPAPFLHPAHLEEAFALSTTLNITSVQKGLLYSLVTSTNFEMEEANEAKVSDSTHQLPVSIDSPSDAHKRVLSSADAQRCMRLMTHFIDHFTPILFTPPATPHMACTDVFADTWLKFVIQPALADDGVYKPLETLERLKGLDWAGAGLCSTCVVEKNAEWTEEQEVVWRSMDKWIQV
;
A
#
# COMPACT_ATOMS: atom_id res chain seq x y z
N MET A 1 0.86 -30.06 -26.08
CA MET A 1 2.22 -30.56 -25.81
C MET A 1 2.39 -30.60 -24.30
N SER A 2 2.52 -31.78 -23.70
CA SER A 2 2.63 -31.91 -22.24
C SER A 2 4.04 -31.50 -21.81
N SER A 3 4.19 -30.31 -21.24
CA SER A 3 5.44 -29.88 -20.59
C SER A 3 5.81 -30.92 -19.54
N THR A 4 6.99 -31.52 -19.67
CA THR A 4 7.54 -32.41 -18.63
C THR A 4 7.84 -31.57 -17.40
N ALA A 5 7.33 -32.00 -16.24
CA ALA A 5 7.64 -31.34 -14.99
C ALA A 5 9.13 -31.48 -14.66
N THR A 6 9.72 -30.45 -14.05
CA THR A 6 11.14 -30.30 -13.77
C THR A 6 11.39 -30.28 -12.26
N GLN A 7 12.53 -30.79 -11.82
CA GLN A 7 12.90 -30.82 -10.40
C GLN A 7 13.42 -29.45 -9.96
N HIS A 8 13.04 -28.99 -8.77
CA HIS A 8 13.56 -27.74 -8.21
C HIS A 8 15.07 -27.91 -7.90
N PRO A 9 15.95 -26.98 -8.31
CA PRO A 9 17.39 -27.16 -8.18
C PRO A 9 17.90 -27.17 -6.73
N VAL A 10 17.20 -26.51 -5.81
CA VAL A 10 17.62 -26.38 -4.39
C VAL A 10 16.81 -27.27 -3.46
N PHE A 11 15.52 -27.44 -3.73
CA PHE A 11 14.56 -28.10 -2.83
C PHE A 11 14.22 -29.48 -3.36
N TRP A 12 15.26 -30.30 -3.49
CA TRP A 12 15.20 -31.67 -3.93
C TRP A 12 16.07 -32.54 -3.02
N PHE A 13 15.49 -32.99 -1.90
CA PHE A 13 16.22 -33.77 -0.90
C PHE A 13 16.16 -35.26 -1.19
N GLU A 14 17.32 -35.93 -1.12
CA GLU A 14 17.42 -37.38 -1.35
C GLU A 14 16.59 -38.18 -0.32
N ASP A 15 16.60 -37.72 0.93
CA ASP A 15 15.82 -38.23 2.06
C ASP A 15 14.40 -37.64 2.18
N GLY A 16 13.99 -36.79 1.23
CA GLY A 16 12.64 -36.23 1.17
C GLY A 16 11.57 -37.31 0.98
N SER A 17 10.48 -37.21 1.74
CA SER A 17 9.38 -38.18 1.80
C SER A 17 8.06 -37.68 1.21
N LEU A 18 8.06 -36.47 0.65
CA LEU A 18 6.91 -35.87 -0.03
C LEU A 18 7.40 -35.12 -1.27
N SER A 19 6.80 -35.42 -2.42
CA SER A 19 6.94 -34.63 -3.63
C SER A 19 5.75 -33.70 -3.79
N ILE A 20 5.98 -32.40 -3.97
CA ILE A 20 4.92 -31.42 -4.27
C ILE A 20 5.15 -30.85 -5.65
N GLN A 21 4.15 -30.95 -6.52
CA GLN A 21 4.18 -30.33 -7.84
C GLN A 21 3.36 -29.04 -7.83
N ILE A 22 3.99 -27.94 -8.22
CA ILE A 22 3.36 -26.63 -8.45
C ILE A 22 3.70 -26.24 -9.88
N GLU A 23 2.69 -26.02 -10.72
CA GLU A 23 2.88 -25.79 -12.16
C GLU A 23 3.72 -26.90 -12.81
N SER A 24 4.83 -26.54 -13.47
CA SER A 24 5.80 -27.44 -14.08
C SER A 24 7.00 -27.77 -13.17
N THR A 25 6.96 -27.41 -11.88
CA THR A 25 8.07 -27.60 -10.93
C THR A 25 7.71 -28.62 -9.85
N ILE A 26 8.62 -29.53 -9.53
CA ILE A 26 8.48 -30.54 -8.48
C ILE A 26 9.53 -30.29 -7.39
N PHE A 27 9.05 -30.20 -6.16
CA PHE A 27 9.84 -30.10 -4.94
C PHE A 27 9.85 -31.46 -4.26
N LYS A 28 10.99 -31.92 -3.75
CA LYS A 28 11.09 -33.14 -2.92
C LYS A 28 11.58 -32.76 -1.53
N ILE A 29 10.71 -32.89 -0.53
CA ILE A 29 10.85 -32.28 0.80
C ILE A 29 10.41 -33.22 1.93
N HIS A 30 10.69 -32.84 3.18
CA HIS A 30 10.35 -33.62 4.37
C HIS A 30 8.86 -33.46 4.74
N ARG A 31 8.08 -34.55 4.61
CA ARG A 31 6.64 -34.59 4.93
C ARG A 31 6.34 -34.12 6.35
N THR A 32 7.12 -34.57 7.32
CA THR A 32 6.93 -34.28 8.75
C THR A 32 7.02 -32.79 9.06
N LEU A 33 7.91 -32.06 8.37
CA LEU A 33 8.06 -30.61 8.52
C LEU A 33 6.78 -29.90 8.07
N LEU A 34 6.25 -30.24 6.89
CA LEU A 34 5.06 -29.57 6.36
C LEU A 34 3.79 -29.95 7.14
N ASN A 35 3.60 -31.23 7.44
CA ASN A 35 2.42 -31.73 8.16
C ASN A 35 2.28 -31.12 9.56
N ARG A 36 3.41 -30.79 10.21
CA ARG A 36 3.41 -30.13 11.52
C ARG A 36 2.81 -28.72 11.47
N HIS A 37 2.91 -28.05 10.32
CA HIS A 37 2.55 -26.64 10.19
C HIS A 37 1.33 -26.39 9.30
N SER A 38 0.94 -27.35 8.45
CA SER A 38 -0.19 -27.22 7.53
C SER A 38 -1.23 -28.35 7.70
N PRO A 39 -2.45 -28.02 8.17
CA PRO A 39 -3.56 -28.97 8.18
C PRO A 39 -3.90 -29.49 6.78
N PHE A 40 -3.89 -28.61 5.77
CA PHE A 40 -4.13 -28.97 4.37
C PHE A 40 -3.21 -30.11 3.91
N LEU A 41 -1.91 -29.98 4.15
CA LEU A 41 -0.92 -30.98 3.73
C LEU A 41 -0.94 -32.23 4.61
N SER A 42 -1.34 -32.11 5.88
CA SER A 42 -1.40 -33.25 6.81
C SER A 42 -2.42 -34.33 6.44
N THR A 43 -3.47 -33.96 5.69
CA THR A 43 -4.54 -34.89 5.27
C THR A 43 -4.20 -35.71 4.04
N ASN A 44 -3.09 -35.38 3.35
CA ASN A 44 -2.72 -36.03 2.11
C ASN A 44 -1.70 -37.15 2.35
N ASN A 45 -2.02 -38.36 1.90
CA ASN A 45 -1.16 -39.55 2.00
C ASN A 45 -0.38 -39.87 0.72
N ASP A 46 -0.63 -39.14 -0.37
CA ASP A 46 0.04 -39.38 -1.65
C ASP A 46 1.51 -38.95 -1.55
N ASP A 47 2.39 -39.72 -2.19
CA ASP A 47 3.81 -39.38 -2.30
C ASP A 47 4.08 -38.22 -3.27
N LEU A 48 3.15 -37.98 -4.20
CA LEU A 48 3.16 -36.84 -5.12
C LEU A 48 1.85 -36.05 -4.99
N LEU A 49 1.95 -34.89 -4.34
CA LEU A 49 0.85 -33.95 -4.22
C LEU A 49 0.93 -32.89 -5.31
N LYS A 50 -0.07 -32.84 -6.19
CA LYS A 50 -0.21 -31.76 -7.18
C LYS A 50 -1.06 -30.64 -6.61
N ILE A 51 -0.49 -29.45 -6.50
CA ILE A 51 -1.24 -28.26 -6.08
C ILE A 51 -2.03 -27.74 -7.27
N ASP A 52 -3.35 -27.66 -7.11
CA ASP A 52 -4.25 -27.14 -8.13
C ASP A 52 -3.95 -25.65 -8.39
N SER A 53 -3.85 -25.27 -9.66
CA SER A 53 -3.66 -23.89 -10.10
C SER A 53 -4.73 -22.93 -9.56
N SER A 54 -5.95 -23.42 -9.29
CA SER A 54 -7.04 -22.63 -8.71
C SER A 54 -6.75 -22.15 -7.28
N ARG A 55 -5.78 -22.74 -6.58
CA ARG A 55 -5.32 -22.23 -5.26
C ARG A 55 -4.41 -21.00 -5.38
N GLY A 56 -3.93 -20.67 -6.58
CA GLY A 56 -3.10 -19.49 -6.83
C GLY A 56 -1.73 -19.53 -6.13
N VAL A 57 -1.21 -20.72 -5.84
CA VAL A 57 0.12 -20.88 -5.25
C VAL A 57 1.16 -20.80 -6.38
N SER A 58 2.03 -19.80 -6.32
CA SER A 58 3.15 -19.69 -7.26
C SER A 58 4.37 -20.49 -6.79
N VAL A 59 5.20 -20.92 -7.74
CA VAL A 59 6.50 -21.58 -7.45
C VAL A 59 7.35 -20.70 -6.53
N ARG A 60 7.39 -19.39 -6.80
CA ARG A 60 8.21 -18.43 -6.04
C ARG A 60 7.72 -18.25 -4.60
N ASP A 61 6.41 -18.13 -4.38
CA ASP A 61 5.89 -17.97 -3.02
C ASP A 61 6.16 -19.24 -2.19
N PHE A 62 6.02 -20.41 -2.81
CA PHE A 62 6.32 -21.68 -2.15
C PHE A 62 7.82 -21.84 -1.83
N GLU A 63 8.71 -21.46 -2.74
CA GLU A 63 10.15 -21.44 -2.50
C GLU A 63 10.51 -20.59 -1.27
N ILE A 64 9.96 -19.36 -1.19
CA ILE A 64 10.18 -18.45 -0.06
C ILE A 64 9.64 -19.04 1.26
N LEU A 65 8.52 -19.76 1.21
CA LEU A 65 8.00 -20.49 2.38
C LEU A 65 8.96 -21.61 2.81
N LEU A 66 9.55 -22.35 1.87
CA LEU A 66 10.51 -23.40 2.19
C LEU A 66 11.78 -22.81 2.81
N GLU A 67 12.34 -21.72 2.26
CA GLU A 67 13.46 -21.01 2.88
C GLU A 67 13.15 -20.56 4.32
N HIS A 68 11.90 -20.19 4.61
CA HIS A 68 11.46 -19.87 5.97
C HIS A 68 11.42 -21.11 6.87
N LEU A 69 10.84 -22.22 6.38
CA LEU A 69 10.65 -23.47 7.14
C LEU A 69 11.97 -24.20 7.42
N TYR A 70 12.92 -24.17 6.49
CA TYR A 70 14.25 -24.75 6.64
C TYR A 70 15.25 -23.81 7.31
N HIS A 71 14.81 -22.61 7.71
CA HIS A 71 15.63 -21.60 8.38
C HIS A 71 16.80 -21.05 7.53
N ASP A 72 16.77 -21.20 6.21
CA ASP A 72 17.74 -20.60 5.29
C ASP A 72 17.60 -19.06 5.29
N ASN A 73 16.36 -18.58 5.34
CA ASN A 73 16.04 -17.15 5.41
C ASN A 73 14.72 -16.94 6.17
N PRO A 74 14.72 -17.00 7.52
CA PRO A 74 13.48 -16.88 8.30
C PRO A 74 12.83 -15.49 8.16
N LEU A 75 11.53 -15.41 8.45
CA LEU A 75 10.84 -14.12 8.49
C LEU A 75 11.23 -13.38 9.77
N SER A 76 11.50 -12.08 9.64
CA SER A 76 11.79 -11.17 10.74
C SER A 76 10.98 -9.87 10.58
N PRO A 77 10.88 -9.04 11.63
CA PRO A 77 10.25 -7.73 11.52
C PRO A 77 10.88 -6.83 10.44
N ASP A 78 12.17 -7.01 10.15
CA ASP A 78 12.93 -6.22 9.17
C ASP A 78 12.96 -6.88 7.78
N SER A 79 12.22 -7.98 7.57
CA SER A 79 12.15 -8.63 6.27
C SER A 79 11.52 -7.70 5.23
N PRO A 80 12.03 -7.67 3.98
CA PRO A 80 11.51 -6.80 2.95
C PRO A 80 10.09 -7.21 2.53
N PHE A 81 9.30 -6.23 2.09
CA PHE A 81 7.89 -6.43 1.70
C PHE A 81 7.67 -7.65 0.78
N PRO A 82 8.41 -7.85 -0.34
CA PRO A 82 8.16 -8.97 -1.23
C PRO A 82 8.24 -10.33 -0.54
N ARG A 83 9.12 -10.49 0.46
CA ARG A 83 9.25 -11.72 1.24
C ARG A 83 8.04 -11.93 2.14
N ILE A 84 7.66 -10.91 2.89
CA ILE A 84 6.47 -10.95 3.76
C ILE A 84 5.22 -11.24 2.93
N ALA A 85 5.03 -10.54 1.81
CA ALA A 85 3.91 -10.74 0.90
C ALA A 85 3.85 -12.18 0.35
N SER A 86 5.00 -12.73 -0.06
CA SER A 86 5.07 -14.11 -0.57
C SER A 86 4.65 -15.13 0.48
N VAL A 87 5.22 -15.05 1.70
CA VAL A 87 4.84 -15.95 2.80
C VAL A 87 3.38 -15.74 3.20
N LEU A 88 2.92 -14.49 3.24
CA LEU A 88 1.54 -14.14 3.61
C LEU A 88 0.53 -14.77 2.64
N ARG A 89 0.78 -14.71 1.32
CA ARG A 89 -0.03 -15.40 0.29
C ARG A 89 -0.07 -16.90 0.54
N VAL A 90 1.09 -17.58 0.42
CA VAL A 90 1.17 -19.05 0.41
C VAL A 90 0.71 -19.70 1.71
N SER A 91 0.88 -19.02 2.85
CA SER A 91 0.44 -19.51 4.15
C SER A 91 -1.06 -19.31 4.41
N ALA A 92 -1.77 -18.55 3.57
CA ALA A 92 -3.18 -18.24 3.80
C ALA A 92 -4.07 -19.50 3.81
N PRO A 93 -5.20 -19.48 4.55
CA PRO A 93 -6.13 -20.61 4.63
C PRO A 93 -6.65 -21.11 3.27
N GLY A 94 -6.85 -20.19 2.31
CA GLY A 94 -7.29 -20.52 0.95
C GLY A 94 -6.20 -21.15 0.07
N GLN A 95 -4.94 -21.10 0.49
CA GLN A 95 -3.79 -21.60 -0.26
C GLN A 95 -3.26 -22.91 0.33
N LEU A 96 -2.14 -22.88 1.05
CA LEU A 96 -1.59 -24.08 1.69
C LEU A 96 -1.87 -24.16 3.19
N ASP A 97 -2.59 -23.19 3.76
CA ASP A 97 -3.06 -23.18 5.15
C ASP A 97 -1.93 -23.47 6.16
N PHE A 98 -1.11 -22.47 6.46
CA PHE A 98 -0.08 -22.53 7.51
C PHE A 98 -0.40 -21.53 8.63
N PRO A 99 -1.36 -21.81 9.54
CA PRO A 99 -1.98 -20.78 10.39
C PRO A 99 -1.01 -19.96 11.24
N LYS A 100 -0.01 -20.61 11.86
CA LYS A 100 0.97 -19.93 12.72
C LYS A 100 1.92 -19.02 11.92
N ILE A 101 2.30 -19.47 10.72
CA ILE A 101 3.17 -18.72 9.81
C ILE A 101 2.37 -17.56 9.23
N HIS A 102 1.13 -17.80 8.82
CA HIS A 102 0.21 -16.77 8.33
C HIS A 102 -0.01 -15.68 9.37
N ALA A 103 -0.34 -16.02 10.61
CA ALA A 103 -0.50 -15.04 11.68
C ALA A 103 0.77 -14.20 11.90
N THR A 104 1.95 -14.82 11.80
CA THR A 104 3.23 -14.12 11.92
C THR A 104 3.48 -13.16 10.75
N ALA A 105 3.27 -13.64 9.52
CA ALA A 105 3.40 -12.83 8.31
C ALA A 105 2.40 -11.67 8.29
N THR A 106 1.14 -11.89 8.71
CA THR A 106 0.11 -10.85 8.85
C THR A 106 0.55 -9.77 9.82
N ARG A 107 1.11 -10.14 10.98
CA ARG A 107 1.63 -9.15 11.94
C ARG A 107 2.75 -8.30 11.34
N TYR A 108 3.71 -8.91 10.66
CA TYR A 108 4.80 -8.17 10.02
C TYR A 108 4.29 -7.29 8.88
N PHE A 109 3.36 -7.79 8.08
CA PHE A 109 2.68 -7.02 7.04
C PHE A 109 1.97 -5.79 7.61
N ILE A 110 1.21 -5.95 8.71
CA ILE A 110 0.56 -4.81 9.38
C ILE A 110 1.57 -3.78 9.85
N ASN A 111 2.70 -4.22 10.40
CA ASN A 111 3.73 -3.31 10.91
C ASN A 111 4.51 -2.56 9.81
N LEU A 112 4.48 -3.04 8.57
CA LEU A 112 5.12 -2.33 7.44
C LEU A 112 4.35 -1.07 7.02
N PHE A 113 3.04 -1.04 7.27
CA PHE A 113 2.17 0.03 6.77
C PHE A 113 1.69 0.90 7.93
N PRO A 114 2.29 2.09 8.11
CA PRO A 114 1.85 3.02 9.13
C PRO A 114 0.41 3.47 8.87
N SER A 115 -0.26 3.86 9.94
CA SER A 115 -1.66 4.22 9.94
C SER A 115 -1.91 5.18 11.09
N GLY A 116 -2.77 6.17 10.87
CA GLY A 116 -3.12 7.15 11.88
C GLY A 116 -3.25 8.57 11.33
N PRO A 117 -3.63 9.51 12.20
CA PRO A 117 -3.85 10.91 11.86
C PRO A 117 -2.55 11.71 11.77
N ALA A 118 -1.45 11.24 12.38
CA ALA A 118 -0.14 11.83 12.16
C ALA A 118 0.36 11.48 10.76
N PRO A 119 1.08 12.39 10.06
CA PRO A 119 1.67 12.06 8.77
C PRO A 119 2.71 10.95 8.93
N PHE A 120 2.88 10.16 7.88
CA PHE A 120 3.80 9.04 7.87
C PHE A 120 4.46 8.88 6.51
N LEU A 121 5.64 8.26 6.50
CA LEU A 121 6.32 7.91 5.26
C LEU A 121 5.51 6.86 4.51
N HIS A 122 5.22 7.12 3.24
CA HIS A 122 4.52 6.18 2.37
C HIS A 122 5.48 5.04 1.98
N PRO A 123 5.18 3.78 2.37
CA PRO A 123 6.02 2.65 2.01
C PRO A 123 5.97 2.36 0.51
N ALA A 124 6.96 1.64 -0.01
CA ALA A 124 6.91 1.12 -1.38
C ALA A 124 5.84 0.01 -1.52
N HIS A 125 5.52 -0.36 -2.77
CA HIS A 125 4.61 -1.46 -3.12
C HIS A 125 3.15 -1.27 -2.66
N LEU A 126 2.66 -0.02 -2.66
CA LEU A 126 1.32 0.31 -2.16
C LEU A 126 0.21 -0.44 -2.90
N GLU A 127 0.29 -0.57 -4.22
CA GLU A 127 -0.74 -1.23 -5.02
C GLU A 127 -0.82 -2.73 -4.73
N GLU A 128 0.33 -3.39 -4.67
CA GLU A 128 0.40 -4.83 -4.33
C GLU A 128 -0.05 -5.06 -2.88
N ALA A 129 0.39 -4.20 -1.96
CA ALA A 129 -0.02 -4.28 -0.56
C ALA A 129 -1.54 -4.09 -0.40
N PHE A 130 -2.12 -3.12 -1.11
CA PHE A 130 -3.55 -2.86 -1.07
C PHE A 130 -4.36 -4.02 -1.66
N ALA A 131 -3.96 -4.53 -2.83
CA ALA A 131 -4.57 -5.71 -3.44
C ALA A 131 -4.51 -6.92 -2.49
N LEU A 132 -3.34 -7.18 -1.90
CA LEU A 132 -3.13 -8.29 -0.97
C LEU A 132 -3.99 -8.15 0.30
N SER A 133 -4.04 -6.95 0.88
CA SER A 133 -4.87 -6.66 2.05
C SER A 133 -6.36 -6.83 1.77
N THR A 134 -6.80 -6.59 0.54
CA THR A 134 -8.19 -6.79 0.12
C THR A 134 -8.48 -8.28 -0.08
N THR A 135 -7.64 -8.99 -0.82
CA THR A 135 -7.77 -10.43 -1.06
C THR A 135 -7.77 -11.25 0.24
N LEU A 136 -6.95 -10.85 1.22
CA LEU A 136 -6.82 -11.55 2.50
C LEU A 136 -7.66 -10.91 3.64
N ASN A 137 -8.48 -9.91 3.34
CA ASN A 137 -9.34 -9.21 4.30
C ASN A 137 -8.60 -8.65 5.52
N ILE A 138 -7.41 -8.08 5.32
CA ILE A 138 -6.60 -7.41 6.35
C ILE A 138 -6.99 -5.93 6.42
N THR A 139 -8.14 -5.65 7.04
CA THR A 139 -8.77 -4.32 7.02
C THR A 139 -8.00 -3.25 7.79
N SER A 140 -7.17 -3.63 8.78
CA SER A 140 -6.46 -2.68 9.65
C SER A 140 -5.46 -1.78 8.93
N VAL A 141 -4.94 -2.20 7.78
CA VAL A 141 -3.98 -1.40 6.98
C VAL A 141 -4.61 -0.69 5.79
N GLN A 142 -5.81 -1.09 5.37
CA GLN A 142 -6.42 -0.62 4.12
C GLN A 142 -6.60 0.91 4.10
N LYS A 143 -6.94 1.51 5.24
CA LYS A 143 -7.11 2.95 5.38
C LYS A 143 -5.81 3.73 5.14
N GLY A 144 -4.71 3.31 5.78
CA GLY A 144 -3.39 3.92 5.59
C GLY A 144 -2.82 3.68 4.19
N LEU A 145 -3.09 2.51 3.61
CA LEU A 145 -2.75 2.21 2.22
C LEU A 145 -3.51 3.10 1.23
N LEU A 146 -4.83 3.27 1.41
CA LEU A 146 -5.64 4.17 0.58
C LEU A 146 -5.18 5.63 0.69
N TYR A 147 -4.90 6.09 1.92
CA TYR A 147 -4.30 7.41 2.12
C TYR A 147 -3.02 7.55 1.31
N SER A 148 -2.07 6.63 1.52
CA SER A 148 -0.78 6.64 0.83
C SER A 148 -0.91 6.60 -0.68
N LEU A 149 -1.82 5.78 -1.21
CA LEU A 149 -2.08 5.71 -2.65
C LEU A 149 -2.51 7.07 -3.17
N VAL A 150 -3.49 7.71 -2.53
CA VAL A 150 -4.00 9.03 -2.93
C VAL A 150 -2.95 10.14 -2.81
N THR A 151 -2.10 10.12 -1.78
CA THR A 151 -1.15 11.20 -1.52
C THR A 151 0.23 11.02 -2.16
N SER A 152 0.56 9.83 -2.66
CA SER A 152 1.87 9.55 -3.28
C SER A 152 1.79 9.21 -4.76
N THR A 153 0.63 8.74 -5.24
CA THR A 153 0.45 8.47 -6.66
C THR A 153 -0.03 9.74 -7.32
N ASN A 154 0.70 10.24 -8.31
CA ASN A 154 0.17 11.23 -9.23
C ASN A 154 -0.93 10.54 -10.04
N PHE A 155 -2.16 10.50 -9.51
CA PHE A 155 -3.34 10.27 -10.31
C PHE A 155 -3.41 11.47 -11.25
N GLU A 156 -2.75 11.36 -12.40
CA GLU A 156 -2.91 12.33 -13.46
C GLU A 156 -4.42 12.48 -13.65
N MET A 157 -4.93 13.64 -13.26
CA MET A 157 -6.20 14.14 -13.75
C MET A 157 -5.95 14.35 -15.24
N GLU A 158 -5.99 13.28 -16.02
CA GLU A 158 -6.26 13.37 -17.44
C GLU A 158 -7.65 14.01 -17.51
N GLU A 159 -7.64 15.35 -17.55
CA GLU A 159 -8.80 16.15 -17.87
C GLU A 159 -9.43 15.53 -19.10
N ALA A 160 -10.75 15.34 -19.00
CA ALA A 160 -11.60 14.94 -20.11
C ALA A 160 -11.45 15.93 -21.28
N ASN A 161 -10.41 15.76 -22.09
CA ASN A 161 -10.23 16.34 -23.40
C ASN A 161 -10.45 15.29 -24.50
N GLU A 162 -11.22 14.24 -24.20
CA GLU A 162 -11.93 13.46 -25.22
C GLU A 162 -13.16 14.22 -25.72
N ALA A 163 -12.92 15.37 -26.36
CA ALA A 163 -13.87 15.97 -27.30
C ALA A 163 -13.16 16.98 -28.21
N LYS A 164 -12.43 16.48 -29.22
CA LYS A 164 -12.58 16.94 -30.61
C LYS A 164 -11.88 16.00 -31.61
N VAL A 165 -12.70 15.57 -32.55
CA VAL A 165 -12.47 14.61 -33.63
C VAL A 165 -11.74 15.25 -34.82
N SER A 166 -10.94 14.43 -35.52
CA SER A 166 -10.45 14.53 -36.92
C SER A 166 -9.45 15.65 -37.23
N ASP A 167 -8.41 15.50 -38.05
CA ASP A 167 -8.19 14.65 -39.23
C ASP A 167 -6.68 14.63 -39.59
N SER A 168 -6.27 13.69 -40.44
CA SER A 168 -5.02 13.62 -41.22
C SER A 168 -3.88 12.70 -40.74
N THR A 169 -4.00 11.45 -41.20
CA THR A 169 -3.00 10.66 -41.93
C THR A 169 -1.56 11.21 -42.00
N HIS A 170 -0.61 10.54 -41.32
CA HIS A 170 0.68 10.16 -41.90
C HIS A 170 1.34 9.07 -41.05
N GLN A 171 1.42 7.86 -41.61
CA GLN A 171 2.21 6.75 -41.07
C GLN A 171 3.71 7.00 -41.28
N LEU A 172 4.50 6.82 -40.23
CA LEU A 172 5.87 6.30 -40.32
C LEU A 172 6.08 5.26 -39.20
N PRO A 173 6.81 4.16 -39.47
CA PRO A 173 7.00 3.08 -38.52
C PRO A 173 8.19 3.38 -37.61
N VAL A 174 7.99 3.34 -36.29
CA VAL A 174 9.09 3.37 -35.32
C VAL A 174 9.01 2.15 -34.43
N SER A 175 10.18 1.57 -34.26
CA SER A 175 10.51 0.20 -33.90
C SER A 175 10.09 -0.26 -32.50
N ILE A 176 9.83 -1.55 -32.45
CA ILE A 176 9.80 -2.46 -31.30
C ILE A 176 11.19 -2.45 -30.63
N ASP A 177 11.26 -2.06 -29.35
CA ASP A 177 11.99 -2.72 -28.26
C ASP A 177 12.25 -1.74 -27.09
N SER A 178 11.44 -1.85 -26.04
CA SER A 178 11.77 -1.36 -24.70
C SER A 178 11.03 -2.22 -23.66
N PRO A 179 11.72 -3.08 -22.90
CA PRO A 179 11.10 -4.02 -21.97
C PRO A 179 10.83 -3.40 -20.57
N SER A 180 10.40 -2.13 -20.50
CA SER A 180 10.31 -1.40 -19.22
C SER A 180 8.88 -1.10 -18.73
N ASP A 181 7.84 -1.59 -19.39
CA ASP A 181 6.47 -1.10 -19.13
C ASP A 181 5.43 -2.17 -18.74
N ALA A 182 5.87 -3.39 -18.43
CA ALA A 182 4.98 -4.49 -18.04
C ALA A 182 4.52 -4.47 -16.56
N HIS A 183 4.93 -3.47 -15.77
CA HIS A 183 4.42 -3.23 -14.41
C HIS A 183 3.30 -2.16 -14.37
N LYS A 184 2.75 -1.79 -15.53
CA LYS A 184 1.67 -0.79 -15.66
C LYS A 184 0.34 -1.33 -15.12
N ARG A 185 -0.08 -0.72 -14.00
CA ARG A 185 -1.42 -0.69 -13.38
C ARG A 185 -1.87 -1.99 -12.67
N VAL A 186 -1.41 -2.15 -11.43
CA VAL A 186 -1.82 -3.21 -10.49
C VAL A 186 -3.16 -2.89 -9.79
N LEU A 187 -3.58 -1.63 -9.73
CA LEU A 187 -4.88 -1.27 -9.17
C LEU A 187 -6.01 -1.66 -10.12
N SER A 188 -7.06 -2.29 -9.57
CA SER A 188 -8.28 -2.52 -10.32
C SER A 188 -8.94 -1.18 -10.70
N SER A 189 -9.76 -1.17 -11.76
CA SER A 189 -10.53 0.02 -12.12
C SER A 189 -11.43 0.51 -10.98
N ALA A 190 -11.94 -0.41 -10.15
CA ALA A 190 -12.77 -0.06 -9.00
C ALA A 190 -11.95 0.62 -7.89
N ASP A 191 -10.74 0.13 -7.63
CA ASP A 191 -9.84 0.71 -6.63
C ASP A 191 -9.30 2.07 -7.07
N ALA A 192 -8.98 2.23 -8.35
CA ALA A 192 -8.61 3.53 -8.92
C ALA A 192 -9.75 4.55 -8.75
N GLN A 193 -10.99 4.18 -9.07
CA GLN A 193 -12.15 5.04 -8.83
C GLN A 193 -12.35 5.37 -7.35
N ARG A 194 -12.09 4.42 -6.45
CA ARG A 194 -12.16 4.65 -4.99
C ARG A 194 -11.11 5.65 -4.54
N CYS A 195 -9.87 5.56 -5.06
CA CYS A 195 -8.81 6.52 -4.78
C CYS A 195 -9.18 7.92 -5.31
N MET A 196 -9.71 8.02 -6.54
CA MET A 196 -10.16 9.29 -7.11
C MET A 196 -11.27 9.94 -6.27
N ARG A 197 -12.29 9.18 -5.84
CA ARG A 197 -13.34 9.71 -4.95
C ARG A 197 -12.79 10.18 -3.62
N LEU A 198 -11.89 9.41 -3.02
CA LEU A 198 -11.24 9.78 -1.77
C LEU A 198 -10.42 11.08 -1.92
N MET A 199 -9.69 11.21 -3.03
CA MET A 199 -8.97 12.44 -3.37
C MET A 199 -9.91 13.64 -3.48
N THR A 200 -11.05 13.50 -4.18
CA THR A 200 -12.07 14.56 -4.24
C THR A 200 -12.55 14.95 -2.85
N HIS A 201 -12.83 13.99 -1.96
CA HIS A 201 -13.22 14.28 -0.59
C HIS A 201 -12.13 15.01 0.21
N PHE A 202 -10.85 14.68 0.02
CA PHE A 202 -9.76 15.45 0.63
C PHE A 202 -9.73 16.88 0.13
N ILE A 203 -9.84 17.10 -1.19
CA ILE A 203 -9.85 18.44 -1.79
C ILE A 203 -11.05 19.23 -1.27
N ASP A 204 -12.25 18.68 -1.31
CA ASP A 204 -13.47 19.35 -0.89
C ASP A 204 -13.43 19.75 0.58
N HIS A 205 -12.92 18.86 1.45
CA HIS A 205 -12.81 19.11 2.88
C HIS A 205 -11.70 20.11 3.21
N PHE A 206 -10.54 19.99 2.56
CA PHE A 206 -9.33 20.70 2.96
C PHE A 206 -9.15 22.04 2.26
N THR A 207 -9.70 22.23 1.07
CA THR A 207 -9.63 23.51 0.33
C THR A 207 -10.13 24.70 1.17
N PRO A 208 -11.30 24.65 1.84
CA PRO A 208 -11.74 25.76 2.70
C PRO A 208 -10.74 26.09 3.83
N ILE A 209 -10.12 25.08 4.43
CA ILE A 209 -9.12 25.22 5.50
C ILE A 209 -7.84 25.86 4.95
N LEU A 210 -7.41 25.43 3.77
CA LEU A 210 -6.17 25.88 3.15
C LEU A 210 -6.26 27.32 2.63
N PHE A 211 -7.40 27.71 2.04
CA PHE A 211 -7.55 29.01 1.38
C PHE A 211 -8.21 30.09 2.26
N THR A 212 -8.56 29.77 3.50
CA THR A 212 -9.11 30.73 4.46
C THR A 212 -8.14 30.93 5.62
N PRO A 213 -7.49 32.10 5.75
CA PRO A 213 -6.66 32.40 6.91
C PRO A 213 -7.47 32.25 8.21
N PRO A 214 -6.93 31.56 9.23
CA PRO A 214 -7.67 31.31 10.47
C PRO A 214 -7.77 32.59 11.30
N ALA A 215 -8.91 32.77 11.97
CA ALA A 215 -9.07 33.79 12.99
C ALA A 215 -8.44 33.34 14.32
N THR A 216 -8.01 34.31 15.13
CA THR A 216 -7.48 34.10 16.49
C THR A 216 -8.19 34.98 17.51
N PRO A 217 -8.15 34.66 18.82
CA PRO A 217 -8.72 35.52 19.87
C PRO A 217 -8.12 36.94 19.91
N HIS A 218 -6.87 37.10 19.46
CA HIS A 218 -6.19 38.39 19.39
C HIS A 218 -6.20 38.94 17.96
N MET A 219 -6.77 40.13 17.75
CA MET A 219 -6.90 40.73 16.41
C MET A 219 -5.53 40.91 15.72
N ALA A 220 -4.52 41.37 16.46
CA ALA A 220 -3.16 41.53 15.92
C ALA A 220 -2.56 40.21 15.39
N CYS A 221 -2.89 39.06 15.99
CA CYS A 221 -2.44 37.76 15.48
C CYS A 221 -3.25 37.33 14.24
N THR A 222 -4.52 37.73 14.14
CA THR A 222 -5.35 37.49 12.94
C THR A 222 -4.81 38.28 11.75
N ASP A 223 -4.39 39.53 11.96
CA ASP A 223 -3.75 40.34 10.93
C ASP A 223 -2.45 39.69 10.42
N VAL A 224 -1.62 39.14 11.32
CA VAL A 224 -0.41 38.41 10.91
C VAL A 224 -0.76 37.20 10.05
N PHE A 225 -1.77 36.41 10.40
CA PHE A 225 -2.22 35.32 9.54
C PHE A 225 -2.68 35.87 8.18
N ALA A 226 -3.57 36.86 8.14
CA ALA A 226 -4.07 37.43 6.89
C ALA A 226 -2.94 37.89 5.96
N ASP A 227 -1.90 38.52 6.49
CA ASP A 227 -0.76 39.05 5.73
C ASP A 227 0.21 37.96 5.25
N THR A 228 0.37 36.89 6.02
CA THR A 228 1.42 35.88 5.77
C THR A 228 0.91 34.56 5.19
N TRP A 229 -0.39 34.28 5.29
CA TRP A 229 -1.00 32.99 4.94
C TRP A 229 -0.74 32.59 3.49
N LEU A 230 -0.91 33.52 2.55
CA LEU A 230 -0.66 33.25 1.13
C LEU A 230 0.75 32.72 0.90
N LYS A 231 1.75 33.36 1.52
CA LYS A 231 3.17 33.05 1.33
C LYS A 231 3.60 31.78 2.06
N PHE A 232 3.15 31.59 3.29
CA PHE A 232 3.62 30.48 4.14
C PHE A 232 2.79 29.21 4.00
N VAL A 233 1.54 29.33 3.58
CA VAL A 233 0.59 28.21 3.56
C VAL A 233 0.18 27.86 2.14
N ILE A 234 -0.49 28.78 1.45
CA ILE A 234 -1.12 28.51 0.15
C ILE A 234 -0.06 28.24 -0.92
N GLN A 235 0.91 29.14 -1.10
CA GLN A 235 1.92 29.00 -2.16
C GLN A 235 2.72 27.69 -2.04
N PRO A 236 3.23 27.30 -0.84
CA PRO A 236 3.90 26.01 -0.70
C PRO A 236 2.97 24.83 -0.96
N ALA A 237 1.71 24.87 -0.48
CA ALA A 237 0.75 23.79 -0.68
C ALA A 237 0.38 23.59 -2.17
N LEU A 238 0.42 24.65 -2.98
CA LEU A 238 0.25 24.54 -4.42
C LEU A 238 1.50 24.01 -5.13
N ALA A 239 2.68 24.21 -4.54
CA ALA A 239 3.95 23.80 -5.13
C ALA A 239 4.31 22.32 -4.81
N ASP A 240 3.84 21.78 -3.70
CA ASP A 240 4.12 20.42 -3.22
C ASP A 240 2.89 19.48 -3.26
N ASP A 241 1.82 19.92 -3.95
CA ASP A 241 0.53 19.26 -4.02
C ASP A 241 -0.16 19.03 -2.66
N GLY A 242 0.13 19.88 -1.67
CA GLY A 242 -0.46 19.85 -0.32
C GLY A 242 -1.99 19.92 -0.27
N VAL A 243 -2.67 20.36 -1.35
CA VAL A 243 -4.15 20.49 -1.41
C VAL A 243 -4.87 19.16 -1.15
N TYR A 244 -4.31 18.03 -1.57
CA TYR A 244 -4.87 16.70 -1.30
C TYR A 244 -4.04 15.88 -0.30
N LYS A 245 -3.08 16.51 0.38
CA LYS A 245 -2.22 15.92 1.43
C LYS A 245 -2.51 16.60 2.78
N PRO A 246 -3.73 16.46 3.32
CA PRO A 246 -4.16 17.22 4.49
C PRO A 246 -3.31 16.95 5.73
N LEU A 247 -2.90 15.69 5.99
CA LEU A 247 -2.15 15.36 7.19
C LEU A 247 -0.74 15.96 7.17
N GLU A 248 -0.06 15.86 6.03
CA GLU A 248 1.28 16.44 5.81
C GLU A 248 1.23 17.96 5.83
N THR A 249 0.21 18.57 5.21
CA THR A 249 0.07 20.03 5.17
C THR A 249 -0.21 20.60 6.56
N LEU A 250 -1.10 19.98 7.33
CA LEU A 250 -1.36 20.37 8.72
C LEU A 250 -0.12 20.23 9.60
N GLU A 251 0.69 19.17 9.38
CA GLU A 251 1.97 19.02 10.09
C GLU A 251 2.96 20.13 9.73
N ARG A 252 3.07 20.44 8.44
CA ARG A 252 3.91 21.54 7.97
C ARG A 252 3.49 22.87 8.59
N LEU A 253 2.18 23.13 8.71
CA LEU A 253 1.66 24.34 9.37
C LEU A 253 2.11 24.45 10.82
N LYS A 254 2.05 23.33 11.58
CA LYS A 254 2.53 23.27 12.97
C LYS A 254 4.03 23.56 13.10
N GLY A 255 4.81 23.16 12.10
CA GLY A 255 6.27 23.35 12.05
C GLY A 255 6.75 24.76 11.67
N LEU A 256 5.88 25.67 11.27
CA LEU A 256 6.26 27.04 10.90
C LEU A 256 6.58 27.89 12.14
N ASP A 257 7.57 28.77 12.04
CA ASP A 257 7.93 29.74 13.09
C ASP A 257 6.94 30.92 13.14
N TRP A 258 5.73 30.62 13.58
CA TRP A 258 4.67 31.62 13.72
C TRP A 258 5.01 32.70 14.76
N ALA A 259 5.79 32.36 15.78
CA ALA A 259 6.24 33.33 16.78
C ALA A 259 7.20 34.37 16.16
N GLY A 260 8.17 33.91 15.35
CA GLY A 260 9.03 34.78 14.55
C GLY A 260 8.28 35.61 13.52
N ALA A 261 7.13 35.11 13.03
CA ALA A 261 6.23 35.85 12.14
C ALA A 261 5.37 36.91 12.86
N GLY A 262 5.31 36.91 14.20
CA GLY A 262 4.60 37.90 15.01
C GLY A 262 3.40 37.39 15.80
N LEU A 263 3.13 36.08 15.81
CA LEU A 263 2.08 35.52 16.67
C LEU A 263 2.52 35.46 18.14
N CYS A 264 1.58 35.70 19.05
CA CYS A 264 1.82 35.49 20.47
C CYS A 264 1.84 33.98 20.81
N SER A 265 2.55 33.61 21.88
CA SER A 265 2.72 32.21 22.29
C SER A 265 1.40 31.47 22.51
N THR A 266 0.39 32.15 23.05
CA THR A 266 -0.93 31.55 23.29
C THR A 266 -1.62 31.14 21.99
N CYS A 267 -1.67 32.03 20.99
CA CYS A 267 -2.28 31.71 19.70
C CYS A 267 -1.50 30.63 18.93
N VAL A 268 -0.17 30.58 19.07
CA VAL A 268 0.63 29.48 18.49
C VAL A 268 0.25 28.13 19.10
N VAL A 269 0.13 28.04 20.43
CA VAL A 269 -0.27 26.81 21.12
C VAL A 269 -1.69 26.39 20.73
N GLU A 270 -2.63 27.32 20.75
CA GLU A 270 -4.03 27.07 20.36
C GLU A 270 -4.13 26.54 18.92
N LYS A 271 -3.43 27.17 17.96
CA LYS A 271 -3.48 26.74 16.55
C LYS A 271 -2.81 25.39 16.32
N ASN A 272 -1.73 25.09 17.03
CA ASN A 272 -1.14 23.76 16.99
C ASN A 272 -2.12 22.68 17.48
N ALA A 273 -2.89 22.97 18.53
CA ALA A 273 -3.92 22.07 19.03
C ALA A 273 -5.07 21.91 18.01
N GLU A 274 -5.57 23.02 17.45
CA GLU A 274 -6.62 22.99 16.41
C GLU A 274 -6.20 22.18 15.18
N TRP A 275 -4.98 22.36 14.66
CA TRP A 275 -4.51 21.61 13.49
C TRP A 275 -4.27 20.12 13.79
N THR A 276 -3.91 19.79 15.04
CA THR A 276 -3.82 18.38 15.48
C THR A 276 -5.20 17.75 15.57
N GLU A 277 -6.19 18.48 16.08
CA GLU A 277 -7.58 18.03 16.08
C GLU A 277 -8.11 17.87 14.64
N GLU A 278 -7.73 18.77 13.73
CA GLU A 278 -8.13 18.68 12.32
C GLU A 278 -7.53 17.43 11.63
N GLN A 279 -6.28 17.06 11.93
CA GLN A 279 -5.69 15.78 11.47
C GLN A 279 -6.54 14.58 11.92
N GLU A 280 -7.01 14.58 13.18
CA GLU A 280 -7.91 13.56 13.72
C GLU A 280 -9.28 13.55 13.02
N VAL A 281 -9.83 14.74 12.72
CA VAL A 281 -11.10 14.90 12.02
C VAL A 281 -11.01 14.36 10.59
N VAL A 282 -9.97 14.72 9.84
CA VAL A 282 -9.72 14.19 8.48
C VAL A 282 -9.61 12.67 8.53
N TRP A 283 -8.78 12.14 9.44
CA TRP A 283 -8.58 10.71 9.55
C TRP A 283 -9.88 9.99 9.87
N ARG A 284 -10.67 10.46 10.84
CA ARG A 284 -11.98 9.86 11.18
C ARG A 284 -12.99 9.97 10.03
N SER A 285 -12.95 11.06 9.26
CA SER A 285 -13.88 11.28 8.14
C SER A 285 -13.63 10.32 6.99
N MET A 286 -12.38 9.89 6.78
CA MET A 286 -12.04 8.86 5.80
C MET A 286 -12.84 7.57 5.99
N ASP A 287 -13.19 7.17 7.22
CA ASP A 287 -13.97 5.95 7.45
C ASP A 287 -15.33 6.01 6.72
N LYS A 288 -15.89 7.21 6.58
CA LYS A 288 -17.12 7.46 5.82
C LYS A 288 -16.82 7.59 4.33
N TRP A 289 -15.80 8.35 3.95
CA TRP A 289 -15.45 8.59 2.54
C TRP A 289 -15.04 7.32 1.78
N ILE A 290 -14.45 6.35 2.49
CA ILE A 290 -13.97 5.09 1.93
C ILE A 290 -15.11 4.05 1.73
N GLN A 291 -16.26 4.24 2.36
CA GLN A 291 -17.44 3.35 2.28
C GLN A 291 -18.39 3.69 1.13
N VAL A 292 -18.25 4.86 0.52
CA VAL A 292 -19.12 5.40 -0.55
C VAL A 292 -18.56 5.09 -1.94
#